data_AF-A0A2U8HEY6-F1
#
_entry.id   AF-A0A2U8HEY6-F1
#
_cell.length_a   1.000
_cell.length_b   1.000
_cell.length_c   1.000
_cell.angle_alpha   90.00
_cell.angle_beta   90.00
_cell.angle_gamma   90.00
#
_symmetry.space_group_name_H-M   'P 1'
#
loop_
_entity.id
_entity.type
_entity.pdbx_description
1 polymer ?
#
loop_
_entity_poly.entity_id
_entity_poly.type
_entity_poly.pdbx_seq_one_letter_code
_entity_poly.pdbx_strand_id
1 'polypeptide(L)' 'MNWQSITRNWGLTAERLPQRFPHLDSDELRARPRSREELTAEIARRHDLTLQEAERELDDWAFALGAAQKLDRLAG' A
#
# COMPACT_ATOMS: atom_id res chain seq x y z
N MET A 1 -3.76 10.77 -1.28
CA MET A 1 -3.21 10.85 0.11
C MET A 1 -1.70 11.07 0.04
N ASN A 2 -1.05 11.63 1.07
CA ASN A 2 0.41 11.83 1.02
C ASN A 2 1.14 10.52 1.36
N TRP A 3 1.91 9.98 0.40
CA TRP A 3 2.73 8.76 0.55
C TRP A 3 3.63 8.82 1.80
N GLN A 4 4.11 10.00 2.18
CA GLN A 4 4.93 10.21 3.37
C GLN A 4 4.19 9.88 4.68
N SER A 5 2.85 10.00 4.70
CA SER A 5 2.05 9.61 5.87
C SER A 5 1.91 8.10 5.98
N ILE A 6 1.93 7.40 4.84
CA ILE A 6 1.85 5.95 4.72
C ILE A 6 3.18 5.33 5.15
N THR A 7 4.31 5.88 4.68
CA THR A 7 5.65 5.41 5.07
C THR A 7 5.96 5.66 6.54
N ARG A 8 5.36 6.68 7.17
CA ARG A 8 5.49 6.92 8.63
C ARG A 8 4.95 5.76 9.47
N ASN A 9 3.90 5.09 9.00
CA ASN A 9 3.32 3.89 9.64
C ASN A 9 3.50 2.66 8.75
N TRP A 10 4.67 2.55 8.11
CA TRP A 10 4.92 1.52 7.12
C TRP A 10 4.75 0.10 7.68
N GLY A 11 5.15 -0.14 8.93
CA GLY A 11 5.02 -1.47 9.57
C GLY A 11 3.58 -1.99 9.55
N LEU A 12 2.62 -1.20 10.05
CA LEU A 12 1.19 -1.55 10.05
C LEU A 12 0.58 -1.55 8.64
N THR A 13 1.12 -0.71 7.77
CA THR A 13 0.67 -0.57 6.39
C THR A 13 1.04 -1.81 5.57
N ALA A 14 2.28 -2.27 5.69
CA ALA A 14 2.82 -3.44 5.00
C ALA A 14 2.04 -4.71 5.34
N GLU A 15 1.45 -4.80 6.54
CA GLU A 15 0.58 -5.92 6.93
C GLU A 15 -0.76 -5.94 6.21
N ARG A 16 -1.24 -4.78 5.74
CA ARG A 16 -2.51 -4.64 5.04
C ARG A 16 -2.39 -4.68 3.52
N LEU A 17 -1.17 -4.58 2.99
CA LEU A 17 -0.90 -4.71 1.55
C LEU A 17 -1.28 -6.08 0.98
N PRO A 18 -0.87 -7.22 1.58
CA PRO A 18 -1.21 -8.55 1.10
C PRO A 18 -2.72 -8.85 1.11
N GLN A 19 -3.48 -8.19 1.99
CA GLN A 19 -4.94 -8.31 2.05
C GLN A 19 -5.60 -7.77 0.77
N ARG A 20 -5.01 -6.75 0.14
CA ARG A 20 -5.48 -6.15 -1.12
C ARG A 20 -4.77 -6.75 -2.34
N PHE A 21 -3.48 -7.03 -2.21
CA PHE A 21 -2.61 -7.54 -3.27
C PHE A 21 -2.01 -8.89 -2.85
N PRO A 22 -2.72 -10.01 -3.06
CA PRO A 22 -2.32 -11.32 -2.55
C PRO A 22 -0.99 -11.84 -3.10
N HIS A 23 -0.49 -11.27 -4.20
CA HIS A 23 0.79 -11.65 -4.79
C HIS A 23 1.97 -10.87 -4.20
N LEU A 24 1.74 -9.89 -3.33
CA LEU A 24 2.81 -9.16 -2.66
C LEU A 24 3.21 -9.86 -1.36
N ASP A 25 4.51 -9.95 -1.14
CA ASP A 25 5.06 -10.56 0.07
C ASP A 25 5.17 -9.53 1.19
N SER A 26 4.39 -9.72 2.27
CA SER A 26 4.39 -8.82 3.43
C SER A 26 5.74 -8.73 4.14
N ASP A 27 6.55 -9.79 4.12
CA ASP A 27 7.85 -9.81 4.79
C ASP A 27 8.87 -8.98 4.01
N GLU A 28 8.89 -9.14 2.68
CA GLU A 28 9.69 -8.29 1.79
C GLU A 28 9.27 -6.82 1.90
N LEU A 29 7.96 -6.56 1.96
CA LEU A 29 7.44 -5.21 2.13
C LEU A 29 7.82 -4.62 3.49
N ARG A 30 7.76 -5.39 4.58
CA ARG A 30 8.11 -4.91 5.92
C ARG A 30 9.60 -4.60 6.06
N ALA A 31 10.47 -5.34 5.36
CA ALA A 31 11.93 -5.20 5.43
C ALA A 31 12.47 -3.86 4.88
N ARG A 32 11.81 -3.28 3.86
CA ARG A 32 12.24 -1.97 3.31
C ARG A 32 11.05 -1.13 2.86
N PRO A 33 10.98 0.16 3.24
CA PRO A 33 10.01 1.08 2.65
C PRO A 33 10.34 1.27 1.17
N ARG A 34 9.44 0.81 0.30
CA ARG A 34 9.52 1.03 -1.15
C ARG A 34 9.02 2.44 -1.49
N SER A 35 9.58 3.04 -2.53
CA SER A 35 9.00 4.25 -3.11
C SER A 35 7.66 3.92 -3.76
N ARG A 36 6.75 4.89 -3.86
CA ARG A 36 5.44 4.71 -4.52
C ARG A 36 5.61 4.10 -5.91
N GLU A 37 6.56 4.61 -6.68
CA GLU A 37 6.87 4.16 -8.04
C GLU A 37 7.35 2.70 -8.08
N GLU A 38 8.21 2.28 -7.16
CA GLU A 38 8.70 0.91 -7.08
C GLU A 38 7.57 -0.07 -6.73
N LEU A 39 6.67 0.33 -5.85
CA LEU A 39 5.52 -0.47 -5.48
C LEU A 39 4.51 -0.57 -6.62
N THR A 40 4.22 0.55 -7.31
CA THR A 40 3.38 0.55 -8.51
C THR A 40 3.95 -0.38 -9.58
N ALA A 41 5.25 -0.32 -9.84
CA ALA A 41 5.90 -1.20 -10.82
C ALA A 41 5.87 -2.68 -10.40
N GLU A 42 5.98 -2.97 -9.09
CA GLU A 42 5.86 -4.34 -8.58
C GLU A 42 4.43 -4.87 -8.70
N ILE A 43 3.42 -4.07 -8.35
CA ILE A 43 2.01 -4.42 -8.50
C ILE A 43 1.69 -4.69 -9.97
N ALA A 44 2.11 -3.78 -10.86
CA ALA A 44 1.97 -3.95 -12.31
C ALA A 44 2.56 -5.28 -12.79
N ARG A 45 3.80 -5.59 -12.38
CA ARG A 45 4.48 -6.83 -12.75
C ARG A 45 3.83 -8.09 -12.18
N ARG A 46 3.39 -8.07 -10.91
CA ARG A 46 2.84 -9.27 -10.22
C ARG A 46 1.36 -9.53 -10.54
N HIS A 47 0.63 -8.52 -10.98
CA HIS A 47 -0.80 -8.63 -11.29
C HIS A 47 -1.10 -8.52 -12.80
N ASP A 48 -0.08 -8.46 -13.65
CA ASP A 48 -0.22 -8.28 -15.11
C ASP A 48 -1.07 -7.03 -15.47
N LEU A 49 -0.84 -5.94 -14.71
CA LEU A 49 -1.56 -4.68 -14.89
C LEU A 49 -0.67 -3.66 -15.59
N THR A 50 -1.28 -2.70 -16.27
CA THR A 50 -0.55 -1.51 -16.73
C THR A 50 -0.11 -0.65 -15.56
N LEU A 51 0.92 0.18 -15.76
CA LEU A 51 1.38 1.13 -14.74
C LEU A 51 0.26 2.08 -14.26
N GLN A 52 -0.65 2.48 -15.16
CA GLN A 52 -1.80 3.32 -14.79
C GLN A 52 -2.80 2.57 -13.90
N GLU A 53 -3.09 1.31 -14.23
CA GLU A 53 -4.00 0.50 -13.41
C GLU A 53 -3.41 0.22 -12.03
N ALA A 54 -2.13 -0.15 -11.98
CA ALA A 54 -1.42 -0.34 -10.72
C ALA A 54 -1.35 0.96 -9.90
N GLU A 55 -1.15 2.12 -10.55
CA GLU A 55 -1.15 3.41 -9.85
C GLU A 55 -2.54 3.72 -9.26
N ARG A 56 -3.60 3.46 -10.03
CA ARG A 56 -4.98 3.66 -9.57
C ARG A 56 -5.32 2.74 -8.41
N GLU A 57 -4.96 1.46 -8.49
CA GLU A 57 -5.17 0.50 -7.40
C GLU A 57 -4.39 0.89 -6.14
N LEU A 58 -3.14 1.36 -6.32
CA LEU A 58 -2.33 1.82 -5.21
C LEU A 58 -2.91 3.08 -4.55
N ASP A 59 -3.45 4.01 -5.34
CA ASP A 59 -4.11 5.22 -4.82
C ASP A 59 -5.42 4.89 -4.08
N ASP A 60 -6.24 4.00 -4.65
CA ASP A 60 -7.48 3.51 -4.04
C ASP A 60 -7.20 2.83 -2.68
N TRP A 61 -6.19 1.94 -2.66
CA TRP A 61 -5.75 1.30 -1.42
C TRP A 61 -5.21 2.31 -0.41
N ALA A 62 -4.39 3.27 -0.84
CA ALA A 62 -3.85 4.32 0.02
C ALA A 62 -4.98 5.16 0.65
N PHE A 63 -6.02 5.46 -0.13
CA PHE A 63 -7.21 6.17 0.34
C PHE A 63 -7.98 5.35 1.38
N ALA A 64 -8.27 4.07 1.10
CA ALA A 64 -8.94 3.16 2.02
C ALA A 64 -8.17 3.00 3.34
N LEU A 65 -6.83 2.92 3.26
CA LEU A 65 -5.96 2.85 4.42
C LEU A 65 -6.07 4.10 5.31
N GLY A 66 -6.08 5.30 4.72
CA GLY A 66 -6.26 6.53 5.50
C GLY A 66 -7.62 6.65 6.16
N ALA A 67 -8.68 6.22 5.47
CA ALA A 67 -10.01 6.14 6.04
C ALA A 67 -10.02 5.19 7.26
N ALA A 68 -9.41 4.00 7.13
CA ALA A 68 -9.31 3.04 8.23
C ALA A 68 -8.47 3.57 9.42
N GLN A 69 -7.34 4.23 9.17
CA GLN A 69 -6.53 4.84 10.24
C GLN A 69 -7.28 5.97 10.98
N LYS A 70 -8.10 6.74 10.25
CA LYS A 70 -8.91 7.80 10.87
C LYS A 70 -10.01 7.23 11.75
N LEU A 71 -10.62 6.11 11.35
CA LEU A 71 -11.63 5.40 12.13
C LEU A 71 -11.05 4.80 13.41
N ASP A 72 -9.88 4.14 13.32
CA ASP A 72 -9.17 3.59 14.49
C ASP A 72 -8.89 4.64 15.55
N ARG A 73 -8.44 5.84 15.11
CA ARG A 73 -8.16 6.97 15.99
C ARG A 73 -9.41 7.61 16.63
N LEU A 74 -10.61 7.33 16.12
CA LEU A 74 -11.90 7.79 16.67
C LEU A 74 -12.56 6.74 17.56
N ALA A 75 -12.11 5.48 17.48
CA ALA A 75 -12.64 4.36 18.25
C ALA A 75 -11.82 4.05 19.53
N GLY A 76 -10.72 4.78 19.75
CA GLY A 76 -9.85 4.68 20.93
C GLY A 76 -10.06 5.77 21.96
#